data_AF-E1Z3D7-F1
#
_entry.id   AF-E1Z3D7-F1
#
_cell.length_a   1.000
_cell.length_b   1.000
_cell.length_c   1.000
_cell.angle_alpha   90.00
_cell.angle_beta   90.00
_cell.angle_gamma   90.00
#
_symmetry.space_group_name_H-M   'P 1'
#
loop_
_entity.id
_entity.type
_entity.pdbx_description
1 polymer ?
#
loop_
_entity_poly.entity_id
_entity_poly.type
_entity_poly.pdbx_seq_one_letter_code
_entity_poly.pdbx_strand_id
1 'polypeptide(L)'
;MAPFSASADESAPSPTCQHWNHAAAGREWPSHDAECGWTCAGHHQSPINVPRRVDARLSKHLRANLQFGTATDLRVLNIGHAVQVEFSPPADSRASVVVLGDSVANLYDAANPNRLPFTRINLEPLQFHMHATSEHLVHGKSAMLELHLVTKLVATPGATLPKECPEGSDALCLAVFGVLYDIKHGDNVTRGDPTIQQIIDNLPTCPEAGKECVKDVPGWELDLSSFFPDTTYHAYTGSLTTPPCTEGVMWHVFPNVRAVLSEQQAIDLQLALSAATIEGQAVLNRLNNRVVQPRNDRNVFAACATS
;
A
#
# COMPACT_ATOMS: atom_id res chain seq x y z
N MET A 1 -20.47 -7.89 -1.06
CA MET A 1 -19.05 -8.31 -1.05
C MET A 1 -18.64 -8.42 0.40
N ALA A 2 -17.89 -9.45 0.79
CA ALA A 2 -17.23 -9.46 2.09
C ALA A 2 -16.14 -8.35 2.07
N PRO A 3 -15.91 -7.61 3.17
CA PRO A 3 -14.84 -6.61 3.23
C PRO A 3 -13.50 -7.28 2.94
N PHE A 4 -12.65 -6.63 2.14
CA PHE A 4 -11.29 -7.08 1.91
C PHE A 4 -10.42 -6.42 2.97
N SER A 5 -10.20 -7.11 4.09
CA SER A 5 -9.17 -6.70 5.03
C SER A 5 -7.81 -7.09 4.48
N ALA A 6 -6.92 -6.11 4.29
CA ALA A 6 -5.49 -6.38 4.06
C ALA A 6 -4.78 -6.86 5.34
N SER A 7 -5.49 -6.99 6.47
CA SER A 7 -5.03 -7.87 7.54
C SER A 7 -5.21 -9.30 7.05
N ALA A 8 -4.15 -9.87 6.47
CA ALA A 8 -4.16 -11.28 6.18
C ALA A 8 -4.49 -12.05 7.47
N ASP A 9 -5.49 -12.92 7.37
CA ASP A 9 -5.96 -13.85 8.40
C ASP A 9 -6.94 -13.26 9.46
N GLU A 10 -8.24 -13.35 9.16
CA GLU A 10 -9.32 -13.46 10.15
C GLU A 10 -9.50 -14.94 10.59
N SER A 11 -8.45 -15.75 10.60
CA SER A 11 -8.44 -16.86 11.55
C SER A 11 -8.52 -16.23 12.94
N ALA A 12 -9.52 -16.64 13.73
CA ALA A 12 -9.71 -16.11 15.08
C ALA A 12 -8.35 -16.10 15.78
N PRO A 13 -7.88 -14.95 16.31
CA PRO A 13 -6.56 -14.87 16.90
C PRO A 13 -6.42 -16.02 17.88
N SER A 14 -5.31 -16.77 17.80
CA SER A 14 -4.95 -17.71 18.85
C SER A 14 -5.24 -17.01 20.18
N PRO A 15 -5.89 -17.63 21.17
CA PRO A 15 -6.28 -16.97 22.42
C PRO A 15 -5.11 -16.34 23.19
N THR A 16 -3.88 -16.57 22.74
CA THR A 16 -2.63 -15.99 23.21
C THR A 16 -2.19 -14.72 22.46
N CYS A 17 -2.52 -14.57 21.18
CA CYS A 17 -2.02 -13.44 20.37
C CYS A 17 -2.63 -12.11 20.82
N GLN A 18 -1.78 -11.23 21.33
CA GLN A 18 -2.18 -9.88 21.72
C GLN A 18 -2.61 -9.04 20.51
N HIS A 19 -3.61 -8.18 20.71
CA HIS A 19 -4.02 -7.18 19.74
C HIS A 19 -2.83 -6.27 19.39
N TRP A 20 -2.56 -6.06 18.10
CA TRP A 20 -1.45 -5.20 17.63
C TRP A 20 -1.89 -3.75 17.43
N ASN A 21 -0.95 -2.82 17.42
CA ASN A 21 -1.20 -1.42 17.06
C ASN A 21 0.10 -0.74 16.63
N HIS A 22 0.06 0.57 16.35
CA HIS A 22 1.22 1.36 15.91
C HIS A 22 1.93 2.14 17.05
N ALA A 23 1.72 1.79 18.34
CA ALA A 23 2.34 2.49 19.49
C ALA A 23 3.85 2.69 19.33
N ALA A 24 4.53 1.63 18.90
CA ALA A 24 5.97 1.59 18.70
C ALA A 24 6.33 1.47 17.21
N ALA A 25 5.40 1.85 16.32
CA ALA A 25 5.56 1.82 14.87
C ALA A 25 6.05 0.44 14.37
N GLY A 26 5.51 -0.64 14.96
CA GLY A 26 5.79 -2.03 14.59
C GLY A 26 7.17 -2.56 14.93
N ARG A 27 7.92 -1.89 15.83
CA ARG A 27 9.22 -2.38 16.33
C ARG A 27 9.10 -3.63 17.19
N GLU A 28 7.95 -3.79 17.82
CA GLU A 28 7.60 -4.87 18.74
C GLU A 28 7.01 -6.09 18.04
N TRP A 29 6.43 -5.94 16.84
CA TRP A 29 5.76 -7.04 16.16
C TRP A 29 6.62 -8.30 15.95
N PRO A 30 7.94 -8.21 15.65
CA PRO A 30 8.80 -9.39 15.54
C PRO A 30 8.84 -10.29 16.78
N SER A 31 8.63 -9.75 18.00
CA SER A 31 8.59 -10.58 19.21
C SER A 31 7.33 -11.44 19.33
N HIS A 32 6.32 -11.18 18.49
CA HIS A 32 5.05 -11.90 18.47
C HIS A 32 4.96 -12.93 17.32
N ASP A 33 5.95 -13.01 16.43
CA ASP A 33 5.94 -13.91 15.27
C ASP A 33 5.58 -15.37 15.65
N ALA A 34 6.24 -15.93 16.66
CA ALA A 34 6.02 -17.32 17.07
C ALA A 34 4.63 -17.55 17.70
N GLU A 35 4.12 -16.57 18.44
CA GLU A 35 2.84 -16.66 19.16
C GLU A 35 1.64 -16.44 18.23
N CYS A 36 1.79 -15.53 17.27
CA CYS A 36 0.72 -15.06 16.40
C CYS A 36 0.79 -15.64 14.98
N GLY A 37 1.83 -16.42 14.65
CA GLY A 37 2.05 -16.89 13.28
C GLY A 37 2.44 -15.77 12.32
N TRP A 38 2.96 -14.65 12.83
CA TRP A 38 3.42 -13.54 11.99
C TRP A 38 4.83 -13.80 11.46
N THR A 39 5.23 -12.97 10.51
CA THR A 39 6.54 -13.04 9.84
C THR A 39 7.25 -11.69 9.85
N CYS A 40 7.00 -10.87 10.87
CA CYS A 40 7.50 -9.50 10.96
C CYS A 40 9.02 -9.42 11.15
N ALA A 41 9.69 -10.51 11.57
CA ALA A 41 11.14 -10.66 11.65
C ALA A 41 11.82 -11.09 10.33
N GLY A 42 11.06 -11.22 9.23
CA GLY A 42 11.57 -11.66 7.94
C GLY A 42 12.67 -10.77 7.34
N HIS A 43 13.31 -11.24 6.27
CA HIS A 43 14.45 -10.56 5.64
C HIS A 43 14.06 -9.67 4.44
N HIS A 44 12.81 -9.73 3.99
CA HIS A 44 12.26 -8.93 2.90
C HIS A 44 11.09 -8.08 3.39
N GLN A 45 11.24 -7.46 4.56
CA GLN A 45 10.17 -6.66 5.16
C GLN A 45 10.04 -5.27 4.54
N SER A 46 8.82 -4.73 4.55
CA SER A 46 8.46 -3.37 4.14
C SER A 46 7.98 -2.54 5.34
N PRO A 47 8.06 -1.20 5.29
CA PRO A 47 8.59 -0.37 4.20
C PRO A 47 10.12 -0.32 4.20
N ILE A 48 10.73 0.27 3.16
CA ILE A 48 12.18 0.52 3.10
C ILE A 48 12.49 2.00 2.87
N ASN A 49 13.74 2.39 3.14
CA ASN A 49 14.30 3.63 2.61
C ASN A 49 14.76 3.42 1.16
N VAL A 50 13.98 3.94 0.21
CA VAL A 50 14.25 3.87 -1.22
C VAL A 50 15.54 4.64 -1.55
N PRO A 51 16.56 3.98 -2.13
CA PRO A 51 17.87 4.55 -2.33
C PRO A 51 17.92 5.50 -3.54
N ARG A 52 18.83 6.49 -3.49
CA ARG A 52 19.11 7.39 -4.65
C ARG A 52 19.67 6.65 -5.85
N ARG A 53 20.52 5.65 -5.60
CA ARG A 53 21.11 4.80 -6.63
C ARG A 53 20.35 3.49 -6.63
N VAL A 54 19.70 3.22 -7.76
CA VAL A 54 19.01 1.96 -8.05
C VAL A 54 19.94 0.98 -8.74
N ASP A 55 19.65 -0.31 -8.62
CA ASP A 55 20.49 -1.38 -9.15
C ASP A 55 20.38 -1.47 -10.66
N ALA A 56 19.17 -1.26 -11.21
CA ALA A 56 18.97 -1.08 -12.65
C ALA A 56 17.74 -0.25 -12.99
N ARG A 57 17.67 0.20 -14.25
CA ARG A 57 16.48 0.82 -14.84
C ARG A 57 15.69 -0.22 -15.62
N LEU A 58 14.37 -0.19 -15.44
CA LEU A 58 13.42 -1.01 -16.17
C LEU A 58 13.21 -0.46 -17.58
N SER A 59 13.44 -1.32 -18.58
CA SER A 59 13.03 -1.09 -19.96
C SER A 59 11.50 -0.92 -20.04
N LYS A 60 11.01 -0.23 -21.08
CA LYS A 60 9.58 0.11 -21.20
C LYS A 60 8.64 -1.11 -21.12
N HIS A 61 9.04 -2.26 -21.65
CA HIS A 61 8.22 -3.47 -21.68
C HIS A 61 8.12 -4.17 -20.31
N LEU A 62 9.05 -3.92 -19.39
CA LEU A 62 9.05 -4.46 -18.02
C LEU A 62 8.31 -3.56 -17.02
N ARG A 63 7.74 -2.44 -17.48
CA ARG A 63 7.01 -1.52 -16.62
C ARG A 63 5.57 -1.97 -16.42
N ALA A 64 5.02 -1.59 -15.26
CA ALA A 64 3.62 -1.73 -14.95
C ALA A 64 2.80 -0.87 -15.92
N ASN A 65 1.65 -1.41 -16.34
CA ASN A 65 0.60 -0.62 -16.96
C ASN A 65 -0.24 -0.04 -15.83
N LEU A 66 -0.30 1.29 -15.72
CA LEU A 66 -1.01 2.01 -14.66
C LEU A 66 -2.43 2.43 -15.08
N GLN A 67 -2.98 1.83 -16.14
CA GLN A 67 -4.36 2.07 -16.59
C GLN A 67 -5.36 1.34 -15.68
N PHE A 68 -5.59 1.88 -14.50
CA PHE A 68 -6.68 1.45 -13.63
C PHE A 68 -8.01 2.06 -14.09
N GLY A 69 -9.11 1.35 -13.79
CA GLY A 69 -10.46 1.78 -14.12
C GLY A 69 -11.06 2.78 -13.13
N THR A 70 -12.33 3.11 -13.35
CA THR A 70 -13.10 4.00 -12.46
C THR A 70 -13.89 3.18 -11.45
N ALA A 71 -13.50 3.28 -10.17
CA ALA A 71 -14.21 2.65 -9.07
C ALA A 71 -15.56 3.34 -8.82
N THR A 72 -16.58 2.56 -8.47
CA THR A 72 -17.91 3.05 -8.11
C THR A 72 -18.36 2.49 -6.76
N ASP A 73 -19.34 3.16 -6.15
CA ASP A 73 -19.98 2.74 -4.90
C ASP A 73 -18.97 2.53 -3.77
N LEU A 74 -18.17 3.59 -3.55
CA LEU A 74 -17.10 3.59 -2.57
C LEU A 74 -17.63 3.52 -1.14
N ARG A 75 -16.84 2.91 -0.27
CA ARG A 75 -17.09 2.81 1.16
C ARG A 75 -15.85 3.37 1.87
N VAL A 76 -16.03 4.33 2.77
CA VAL A 76 -14.93 4.89 3.57
C VAL A 76 -15.00 4.28 4.96
N LEU A 77 -13.91 3.63 5.36
CA LEU A 77 -13.78 2.92 6.62
C LEU A 77 -12.72 3.60 7.47
N ASN A 78 -12.95 3.62 8.78
CA ASN A 78 -11.87 3.70 9.75
C ASN A 78 -11.80 2.33 10.43
N ILE A 79 -10.71 1.62 10.18
CA ILE A 79 -10.48 0.24 10.63
C ILE A 79 -9.66 0.20 11.93
N GLY A 80 -9.56 1.31 12.66
CA GLY A 80 -8.74 1.44 13.88
C GLY A 80 -7.24 1.55 13.64
N HIS A 81 -6.75 1.13 12.47
CA HIS A 81 -5.33 1.18 12.08
C HIS A 81 -5.06 2.08 10.86
N ALA A 82 -6.08 2.38 10.07
CA ALA A 82 -5.99 3.25 8.91
C ALA A 82 -7.37 3.79 8.53
N VAL A 83 -7.38 4.84 7.72
CA VAL A 83 -8.53 5.18 6.89
C VAL A 83 -8.37 4.38 5.60
N GLN A 84 -9.34 3.49 5.34
CA GLN A 84 -9.39 2.62 4.18
C GLN A 84 -10.59 2.98 3.31
N VAL A 85 -10.44 2.84 2.00
CA VAL A 85 -11.52 2.97 1.05
C VAL A 85 -11.64 1.68 0.25
N GLU A 86 -12.83 1.10 0.29
CA GLU A 86 -13.19 -0.09 -0.46
C GLU A 86 -14.13 0.25 -1.61
N PHE A 87 -14.09 -0.56 -2.66
CA PHE A 87 -14.91 -0.39 -3.85
C PHE A 87 -15.05 -1.71 -4.59
N SER A 88 -16.01 -1.77 -5.51
CA SER A 88 -16.09 -2.87 -6.46
C SER A 88 -14.94 -2.74 -7.48
N PRO A 89 -14.19 -3.82 -7.79
CA PRO A 89 -13.14 -3.75 -8.79
C PRO A 89 -13.69 -3.28 -10.14
N PRO A 90 -13.08 -2.24 -10.75
CA PRO A 90 -13.61 -1.64 -11.97
C PRO A 90 -13.32 -2.52 -13.18
N ALA A 91 -14.38 -2.86 -13.93
CA ALA A 91 -14.32 -3.81 -15.06
C ALA A 91 -13.53 -3.27 -16.27
N ASP A 92 -13.32 -1.95 -16.35
CA ASP A 92 -12.54 -1.27 -17.37
C ASP A 92 -11.04 -1.19 -17.05
N SER A 93 -10.60 -1.72 -15.89
CA SER A 93 -9.19 -1.78 -15.52
C SER A 93 -8.37 -2.63 -16.50
N ARG A 94 -7.24 -2.08 -16.94
CA ARG A 94 -6.23 -2.75 -17.77
C ARG A 94 -4.86 -2.77 -17.08
N ALA A 95 -4.85 -2.51 -15.78
CA ALA A 95 -3.65 -2.47 -14.98
C ALA A 95 -2.97 -3.85 -14.99
N SER A 96 -1.65 -3.84 -15.11
CA SER A 96 -0.86 -5.07 -15.13
C SER A 96 0.56 -4.82 -14.67
N VAL A 97 1.17 -5.84 -14.10
CA VAL A 97 2.59 -5.87 -13.74
C VAL A 97 3.31 -6.93 -14.55
N VAL A 98 4.63 -6.94 -14.43
CA VAL A 98 5.49 -7.93 -15.08
C VAL A 98 6.13 -8.80 -14.00
N VAL A 99 5.99 -10.12 -14.17
CA VAL A 99 6.67 -11.14 -13.36
C VAL A 99 7.81 -11.70 -14.21
N LEU A 100 9.00 -11.82 -13.63
CA LEU A 100 10.16 -12.41 -14.31
C LEU A 100 10.22 -13.90 -14.03
N GLY A 101 10.32 -14.73 -15.06
CA GLY A 101 10.27 -16.19 -14.91
C GLY A 101 8.95 -16.65 -14.26
N ASP A 102 9.07 -17.41 -13.17
CA ASP A 102 7.97 -18.10 -12.49
C ASP A 102 7.76 -17.63 -11.04
N SER A 103 8.40 -16.55 -10.59
CA SER A 103 8.42 -16.17 -9.18
C SER A 103 8.39 -14.66 -8.99
N VAL A 104 7.62 -14.20 -8.00
CA VAL A 104 7.70 -12.79 -7.55
C VAL A 104 9.09 -12.48 -7.03
N ALA A 105 9.82 -13.50 -6.56
CA ALA A 105 11.18 -13.41 -6.07
C ALA A 105 12.22 -13.09 -7.15
N ASN A 106 11.95 -13.44 -8.42
CA ASN A 106 12.96 -13.30 -9.48
C ASN A 106 13.24 -11.82 -9.85
N LEU A 107 12.37 -10.90 -9.47
CA LEU A 107 12.70 -9.49 -9.53
C LEU A 107 13.86 -9.17 -8.54
N TYR A 108 14.01 -9.87 -7.41
CA TYR A 108 15.13 -9.72 -6.45
C TYR A 108 16.49 -10.07 -7.04
N ASP A 109 16.62 -11.24 -7.64
CA ASP A 109 17.95 -11.81 -7.89
C ASP A 109 18.55 -11.42 -9.23
N ALA A 110 17.76 -10.76 -10.08
CA ALA A 110 18.18 -10.43 -11.43
C ALA A 110 19.21 -9.29 -11.43
N ALA A 111 20.49 -9.62 -11.59
CA ALA A 111 21.55 -8.64 -11.87
C ALA A 111 21.24 -7.75 -13.09
N ASN A 112 20.42 -8.25 -14.03
CA ASN A 112 19.83 -7.45 -15.09
C ASN A 112 18.44 -7.97 -15.48
N PRO A 113 17.34 -7.34 -15.01
CA PRO A 113 15.98 -7.81 -15.28
C PRO A 113 15.62 -7.75 -16.77
N ASN A 114 16.30 -6.89 -17.55
CA ASN A 114 16.00 -6.65 -18.96
C ASN A 114 16.35 -7.83 -19.91
N ARG A 115 16.96 -8.89 -19.39
CA ARG A 115 17.33 -10.08 -20.17
C ARG A 115 16.53 -11.32 -19.83
N LEU A 116 15.65 -11.23 -18.82
CA LEU A 116 14.89 -12.38 -18.36
C LEU A 116 13.58 -12.52 -19.14
N PRO A 117 13.12 -13.76 -19.38
CA PRO A 117 11.76 -13.97 -19.86
C PRO A 117 10.79 -13.39 -18.84
N PHE A 118 9.71 -12.81 -19.34
CA PHE A 118 8.75 -12.12 -18.51
C PHE A 118 7.32 -12.42 -18.95
N THR A 119 6.42 -12.39 -17.98
CA THR A 119 5.00 -12.59 -18.16
C THR A 119 4.25 -11.37 -17.65
N ARG A 120 3.28 -10.89 -18.43
CA ARG A 120 2.41 -9.80 -18.01
C ARG A 120 1.20 -10.37 -17.30
N ILE A 121 0.99 -9.93 -16.06
CA ILE A 121 -0.10 -10.38 -15.19
C ILE A 121 -1.01 -9.20 -14.90
N ASN A 122 -2.30 -9.38 -15.16
CA ASN A 122 -3.35 -8.42 -14.87
C ASN A 122 -3.50 -8.21 -13.37
N LEU A 123 -3.97 -7.02 -13.01
CA LEU A 123 -4.24 -6.63 -11.64
C LEU A 123 -5.72 -6.34 -11.43
N GLU A 124 -6.24 -6.79 -10.31
CA GLU A 124 -7.54 -6.36 -9.79
C GLU A 124 -7.30 -5.49 -8.54
N PRO A 125 -7.67 -4.19 -8.57
CA PRO A 125 -7.56 -3.34 -7.39
C PRO A 125 -8.65 -3.68 -6.38
N LEU A 126 -8.29 -3.67 -5.10
CA LEU A 126 -9.15 -4.18 -4.01
C LEU A 126 -9.59 -3.06 -3.06
N GLN A 127 -8.62 -2.27 -2.60
CA GLN A 127 -8.82 -1.15 -1.70
C GLN A 127 -7.63 -0.19 -1.82
N PHE A 128 -7.78 1.01 -1.29
CA PHE A 128 -6.63 1.80 -0.89
C PHE A 128 -6.76 2.30 0.55
N HIS A 129 -5.64 2.56 1.19
CA HIS A 129 -5.58 3.12 2.53
C HIS A 129 -4.40 4.08 2.66
N MET A 130 -4.33 4.77 3.79
CA MET A 130 -3.34 5.84 4.00
C MET A 130 -2.57 5.70 5.31
N HIS A 131 -1.32 6.15 5.28
CA HIS A 131 -0.43 6.26 6.44
C HIS A 131 0.09 7.69 6.59
N ALA A 132 0.12 8.22 7.81
CA ALA A 132 0.66 9.53 8.15
C ALA A 132 1.59 9.45 9.38
N THR A 133 2.88 9.78 9.26
CA THR A 133 3.61 10.16 8.03
C THR A 133 3.80 8.96 7.08
N SER A 134 4.44 9.16 5.92
CA SER A 134 4.76 8.08 4.98
C SER A 134 5.47 6.90 5.65
N GLU A 135 5.20 5.69 5.15
CA GLU A 135 5.88 4.47 5.57
C GLU A 135 7.26 4.38 4.91
N HIS A 136 7.29 4.53 3.59
CA HIS A 136 8.52 4.62 2.83
C HIS A 136 9.23 5.93 3.11
N LEU A 137 10.56 5.85 3.09
CA LEU A 137 11.41 7.03 2.91
C LEU A 137 11.93 7.04 1.48
N VAL A 138 11.98 8.21 0.87
CA VAL A 138 12.64 8.40 -0.43
C VAL A 138 13.90 9.22 -0.19
N HIS A 139 15.05 8.61 -0.39
CA HIS A 139 16.36 9.23 -0.18
C HIS A 139 16.55 9.76 1.26
N GLY A 140 16.01 9.02 2.24
CA GLY A 140 16.02 9.37 3.66
C GLY A 140 15.00 10.42 4.08
N LYS A 141 14.05 10.79 3.21
CA LYS A 141 12.99 11.76 3.53
C LYS A 141 11.63 11.07 3.63
N SER A 142 10.88 11.40 4.67
CA SER A 142 9.46 11.06 4.81
C SER A 142 8.62 12.15 4.14
N ALA A 143 7.44 11.76 3.65
CA ALA A 143 6.39 12.67 3.21
C ALA A 143 5.27 12.72 4.25
N MET A 144 4.40 13.72 4.17
CA MET A 144 3.30 13.88 5.13
C MET A 144 2.30 12.72 5.11
N LEU A 145 2.09 12.10 3.96
CA LEU A 145 1.13 11.02 3.79
C LEU A 145 1.60 10.06 2.69
N GLU A 146 1.31 8.78 2.85
CA GLU A 146 1.46 7.76 1.81
C GLU A 146 0.14 7.00 1.63
N LEU A 147 -0.32 6.94 0.39
CA LEU A 147 -1.47 6.13 -0.02
C LEU A 147 -0.96 4.81 -0.60
N HIS A 148 -1.55 3.70 -0.17
CA HIS A 148 -1.31 2.37 -0.72
C HIS A 148 -2.53 1.90 -1.50
N LEU A 149 -2.43 1.82 -2.83
CA LEU A 149 -3.40 1.10 -3.65
C LEU A 149 -3.03 -0.39 -3.67
N VAL A 150 -3.85 -1.21 -3.03
CA VAL A 150 -3.64 -2.67 -2.92
C VAL A 150 -4.35 -3.37 -4.07
N THR A 151 -3.61 -4.23 -4.77
CA THR A 151 -4.12 -4.97 -5.92
C THR A 151 -3.71 -6.43 -5.81
N LYS A 152 -4.55 -7.35 -6.29
CA LYS A 152 -4.19 -8.76 -6.45
C LYS A 152 -3.77 -9.05 -7.89
N LEU A 153 -2.80 -9.95 -8.04
CA LEU A 153 -2.48 -10.57 -9.32
C LEU A 153 -3.63 -11.51 -9.70
N VAL A 154 -4.12 -11.40 -10.94
CA VAL A 154 -5.17 -12.28 -11.46
C VAL A 154 -4.71 -12.98 -12.73
N ALA A 155 -5.16 -14.23 -12.88
CA ALA A 155 -4.83 -15.06 -14.03
C ALA A 155 -5.11 -14.31 -15.33
N THR A 156 -4.08 -14.21 -16.16
CA THR A 156 -4.17 -13.58 -17.49
C THR A 156 -4.23 -14.69 -18.53
N PRO A 157 -5.10 -14.61 -19.56
CA PRO A 157 -5.18 -15.67 -20.57
C PRO A 157 -3.82 -15.98 -21.19
N GLY A 158 -3.37 -17.23 -21.08
CA GLY A 158 -2.08 -17.68 -21.60
C GLY A 158 -0.86 -17.35 -20.71
N ALA A 159 -1.08 -16.84 -19.50
CA ALA A 159 -0.04 -16.55 -18.52
C ALA A 159 -0.22 -17.41 -17.26
N THR A 160 0.89 -17.90 -16.72
CA THR A 160 0.90 -18.60 -15.42
C THR A 160 1.22 -17.58 -14.32
N LEU A 161 0.46 -17.64 -13.23
CA LEU A 161 0.77 -16.89 -12.02
C LEU A 161 2.12 -17.35 -11.43
N PRO A 162 2.80 -16.50 -10.64
CA PRO A 162 4.01 -16.92 -9.94
C PRO A 162 3.76 -18.17 -9.07
N LYS A 163 4.80 -18.97 -8.82
CA LYS A 163 4.72 -20.21 -8.04
C LYS A 163 4.31 -19.97 -6.58
N GLU A 164 4.56 -18.77 -6.05
CA GLU A 164 4.09 -18.33 -4.73
C GLU A 164 2.59 -18.00 -4.72
N CYS A 165 1.95 -17.99 -5.89
CA CYS A 165 0.57 -17.58 -6.13
C CYS A 165 -0.32 -18.70 -6.70
N PRO A 166 -0.40 -19.88 -6.06
CA PRO A 166 -1.22 -20.95 -6.61
C PRO A 166 -2.69 -20.55 -6.65
N GLU A 167 -3.36 -20.79 -7.78
CA GLU A 167 -4.79 -20.52 -7.93
C GLU A 167 -5.60 -21.27 -6.86
N GLY A 168 -6.56 -20.57 -6.24
CA GLY A 168 -7.41 -21.14 -5.19
C GLY A 168 -6.73 -21.29 -3.83
N SER A 169 -5.54 -20.70 -3.63
CA SER A 169 -4.92 -20.58 -2.31
C SER A 169 -5.23 -19.24 -1.65
N ASP A 170 -5.12 -19.20 -0.33
CA ASP A 170 -5.20 -17.98 0.48
C ASP A 170 -3.91 -17.13 0.39
N ALA A 171 -2.94 -17.52 -0.45
CA ALA A 171 -1.71 -16.78 -0.65
C ALA A 171 -2.00 -15.45 -1.37
N LEU A 172 -1.85 -14.35 -0.64
CA LEU A 172 -2.07 -13.01 -1.19
C LEU A 172 -0.90 -12.59 -2.07
N CYS A 173 -1.05 -12.84 -3.37
CA CYS A 173 -0.14 -12.29 -4.37
C CYS A 173 -0.55 -10.88 -4.75
N LEU A 174 0.15 -9.94 -4.13
CA LEU A 174 -0.19 -8.53 -4.21
C LEU A 174 0.85 -7.74 -5.01
N ALA A 175 0.35 -6.79 -5.78
CA ALA A 175 1.13 -5.63 -6.16
C ALA A 175 0.54 -4.41 -5.45
N VAL A 176 1.39 -3.66 -4.76
CA VAL A 176 0.97 -2.47 -4.01
C VAL A 176 1.65 -1.23 -4.59
N PHE A 177 0.88 -0.19 -4.83
CA PHE A 177 1.35 1.07 -5.38
C PHE A 177 1.32 2.14 -4.29
N GLY A 178 2.51 2.55 -3.85
CA GLY A 178 2.71 3.57 -2.81
C GLY A 178 2.87 4.96 -3.42
N VAL A 179 1.97 5.88 -3.09
CA VAL A 179 1.92 7.23 -3.63
C VAL A 179 2.11 8.24 -2.50
N LEU A 180 3.13 9.09 -2.64
CA LEU A 180 3.48 10.09 -1.63
C LEU A 180 2.71 11.40 -1.85
N TYR A 181 2.28 12.00 -0.74
CA TYR A 181 1.64 13.31 -0.67
C TYR A 181 2.36 14.17 0.37
N ASP A 182 2.53 15.45 0.07
CA ASP A 182 3.26 16.40 0.91
C ASP A 182 2.56 17.76 0.92
N ILE A 183 2.94 18.63 1.84
CA ILE A 183 2.48 20.02 1.89
C ILE A 183 3.48 20.86 1.08
N LYS A 184 3.00 21.78 0.22
CA LYS A 184 3.90 22.78 -0.39
C LYS A 184 3.97 23.97 0.53
N HIS A 185 5.20 24.40 0.78
CA HIS A 185 5.47 25.69 1.40
C HIS A 185 5.61 26.76 0.31
N GLY A 186 4.90 27.88 0.45
CA GLY A 186 5.01 29.05 -0.44
C GLY A 186 3.74 29.91 -0.52
N ASP A 187 3.85 31.10 -1.12
CA ASP A 187 2.82 32.16 -1.10
C ASP A 187 1.53 31.82 -1.91
N ASN A 188 1.57 30.78 -2.73
CA ASN A 188 0.40 30.27 -3.44
C ASN A 188 -0.23 29.14 -2.62
N VAL A 189 -1.11 29.49 -1.69
CA VAL A 189 -1.90 28.55 -0.90
C VAL A 189 -2.53 27.52 -1.83
N THR A 190 -2.06 26.27 -1.76
CA THR A 190 -2.67 25.18 -2.51
C THR A 190 -4.06 24.91 -1.95
N ARG A 191 -5.06 24.84 -2.84
CA ARG A 191 -6.46 24.54 -2.51
C ARG A 191 -6.67 23.15 -1.88
N GLY A 192 -5.62 22.34 -1.79
CA GLY A 192 -5.67 20.94 -1.40
C GLY A 192 -5.94 20.01 -2.57
N ASP A 193 -5.83 18.71 -2.32
CA ASP A 193 -6.20 17.66 -3.27
C ASP A 193 -7.72 17.40 -3.20
N PRO A 194 -8.48 17.54 -4.30
CA PRO A 194 -9.93 17.33 -4.29
C PRO A 194 -10.37 15.92 -3.92
N THR A 195 -9.61 14.90 -4.34
CA THR A 195 -9.90 13.50 -4.02
C THR A 195 -9.70 13.26 -2.52
N ILE A 196 -8.62 13.80 -1.96
CA ILE A 196 -8.39 13.76 -0.50
C ILE A 196 -9.50 14.48 0.26
N GLN A 197 -9.98 15.62 -0.24
CA GLN A 197 -11.10 16.32 0.39
C GLN A 197 -12.37 15.46 0.41
N GLN A 198 -12.69 14.80 -0.69
CA GLN A 198 -13.84 13.89 -0.75
C GLN A 198 -13.72 12.73 0.24
N ILE A 199 -12.51 12.22 0.49
CA ILE A 199 -12.29 11.20 1.53
C ILE A 199 -12.54 11.79 2.93
N ILE A 200 -11.97 12.97 3.22
CA ILE A 200 -12.16 13.67 4.51
C ILE A 200 -13.63 13.92 4.79
N ASP A 201 -14.37 14.46 3.82
CA ASP A 201 -15.81 14.76 3.92
C ASP A 201 -16.67 13.49 4.13
N ASN A 202 -16.11 12.32 3.80
CA ASN A 202 -16.75 11.01 3.93
C ASN A 202 -16.17 10.13 5.05
N LEU A 203 -15.32 10.67 5.91
CA LEU A 203 -14.88 9.94 7.10
C LEU A 203 -16.10 9.54 7.96
N PRO A 204 -16.20 8.28 8.40
CA PRO A 204 -17.27 7.84 9.27
C PRO A 204 -17.14 8.48 10.67
N THR A 205 -18.27 8.77 11.30
CA THR A 205 -18.30 9.08 12.74
C THR A 205 -18.38 7.77 13.52
N CYS A 206 -17.31 7.41 14.20
CA CYS A 206 -17.18 6.11 14.85
C CYS A 206 -17.67 6.17 16.30
N PRO A 207 -18.76 5.47 16.65
CA PRO A 207 -19.36 5.56 17.98
C PRO A 207 -18.48 4.94 19.08
N GLU A 208 -17.67 3.95 18.72
CA GLU A 208 -16.70 3.31 19.59
C GLU A 208 -15.32 3.45 18.96
N ALA A 209 -14.41 4.14 19.64
CA ALA A 209 -13.05 4.25 19.15
C ALA A 209 -12.40 2.85 19.07
N GLY A 210 -11.53 2.62 18.08
CA GLY A 210 -10.83 1.35 17.83
C GLY A 210 -11.69 0.19 17.29
N LYS A 211 -13.00 0.36 17.13
CA LYS A 211 -13.83 -0.55 16.33
C LYS A 211 -13.93 -0.06 14.89
N GLU A 212 -14.05 -1.00 13.97
CA GLU A 212 -14.34 -0.70 12.58
C GLU A 212 -15.68 0.04 12.46
N CYS A 213 -15.67 1.09 11.64
CA CYS A 213 -16.82 1.91 11.29
C CYS A 213 -16.73 2.24 9.80
N VAL A 214 -17.88 2.27 9.13
CA VAL A 214 -17.98 2.46 7.70
C VAL A 214 -19.04 3.50 7.34
N LYS A 215 -18.77 4.28 6.30
CA LYS A 215 -19.74 5.12 5.61
C LYS A 215 -19.81 4.68 4.15
N ASP A 216 -20.95 4.15 3.74
CA ASP A 216 -21.22 3.85 2.34
C ASP A 216 -21.51 5.16 1.58
N VAL A 217 -20.90 5.33 0.40
CA VAL A 217 -21.02 6.53 -0.44
C VAL A 217 -21.47 6.10 -1.85
N PRO A 218 -22.74 5.69 -2.01
CA PRO A 218 -23.25 5.18 -3.28
C PRO A 218 -23.18 6.25 -4.37
N GLY A 219 -22.84 5.83 -5.59
CA GLY A 219 -22.69 6.72 -6.75
C GLY A 219 -21.47 7.64 -6.74
N TRP A 220 -20.58 7.54 -5.75
CA TRP A 220 -19.25 8.15 -5.87
C TRP A 220 -18.45 7.40 -6.93
N GLU A 221 -17.97 8.12 -7.92
CA GLU A 221 -17.04 7.63 -8.94
C GLU A 221 -15.63 8.16 -8.68
N LEU A 222 -14.64 7.28 -8.76
CA LEU A 222 -13.23 7.62 -8.56
C LEU A 222 -12.35 6.93 -9.59
N ASP A 223 -11.72 7.72 -10.47
CA ASP A 223 -10.67 7.23 -11.37
C ASP A 223 -9.42 6.86 -10.56
N LEU A 224 -9.12 5.57 -10.44
CA LEU A 224 -7.96 5.10 -9.68
C LEU A 224 -6.63 5.42 -10.39
N SER A 225 -6.63 5.62 -11.71
CA SER A 225 -5.44 6.11 -12.44
C SER A 225 -5.07 7.53 -12.01
N SER A 226 -6.06 8.28 -11.51
CA SER A 226 -5.88 9.58 -10.86
C SER A 226 -5.24 9.48 -9.47
N PHE A 227 -4.47 8.42 -9.17
CA PHE A 227 -3.48 8.39 -8.09
C PHE A 227 -2.02 8.42 -8.55
N PHE A 228 -1.68 8.14 -9.81
CA PHE A 228 -0.27 8.13 -10.24
C PHE A 228 0.23 9.46 -10.84
N PRO A 229 1.20 10.17 -10.21
CA PRO A 229 1.62 11.49 -10.69
C PRO A 229 2.21 11.45 -12.09
N ASP A 230 2.90 10.36 -12.38
CA ASP A 230 3.57 10.06 -13.62
C ASP A 230 3.76 8.54 -13.75
N THR A 231 4.72 8.11 -14.57
CA THR A 231 5.10 6.69 -14.73
C THR A 231 6.48 6.39 -14.10
N THR A 232 6.97 7.27 -13.24
CA THR A 232 8.23 7.13 -12.52
C THR A 232 7.98 6.48 -11.17
N TYR A 233 8.54 5.30 -10.95
CA TYR A 233 8.40 4.59 -9.68
C TYR A 233 9.62 3.71 -9.42
N HIS A 234 9.82 3.39 -8.14
CA HIS A 234 10.76 2.38 -7.68
C HIS A 234 10.04 1.06 -7.48
N ALA A 235 10.65 -0.05 -7.90
CA ALA A 235 10.09 -1.38 -7.75
C ALA A 235 10.99 -2.29 -6.94
N TYR A 236 10.39 -3.01 -5.99
CA TYR A 236 11.02 -4.06 -5.17
C TYR A 236 9.92 -5.01 -4.67
N THR A 237 10.24 -6.17 -4.08
CA THR A 237 9.27 -6.92 -3.26
C THR A 237 9.69 -6.79 -1.84
N GLY A 238 8.67 -6.64 -1.02
CA GLY A 238 8.83 -6.82 0.40
C GLY A 238 7.63 -7.51 0.97
N SER A 239 6.99 -6.88 1.93
CA SER A 239 5.91 -7.47 2.72
C SER A 239 4.69 -6.56 2.81
N LEU A 240 3.65 -7.08 3.44
CA LEU A 240 2.67 -6.24 4.12
C LEU A 240 3.39 -5.38 5.19
N THR A 241 2.91 -4.16 5.38
CA THR A 241 3.45 -3.21 6.38
C THR A 241 2.69 -3.24 7.70
N THR A 242 1.72 -4.13 7.82
CA THR A 242 1.01 -4.46 9.06
C THR A 242 1.09 -5.98 9.29
N PRO A 243 0.87 -6.47 10.53
CA PRO A 243 0.74 -7.90 10.77
C PRO A 243 -0.29 -8.55 9.83
N PRO A 244 -0.02 -9.78 9.35
CA PRO A 244 1.07 -10.70 9.74
C PRO A 244 2.42 -10.46 9.05
N CYS A 245 2.61 -9.31 8.39
CA CYS A 245 3.86 -8.90 7.74
C CYS A 245 4.35 -9.87 6.65
N THR A 246 3.43 -10.57 6.01
CA THR A 246 3.73 -11.60 4.99
C THR A 246 4.54 -11.02 3.85
N GLU A 247 5.67 -11.66 3.53
CA GLU A 247 6.55 -11.34 2.40
C GLU A 247 5.95 -11.79 1.06
N GLY A 248 6.43 -11.23 -0.05
CA GLY A 248 5.94 -11.55 -1.40
C GLY A 248 5.12 -10.43 -2.05
N VAL A 249 5.04 -9.25 -1.43
CA VAL A 249 4.33 -8.08 -1.99
C VAL A 249 5.18 -7.31 -2.99
N MET A 250 4.74 -7.20 -4.25
CA MET A 250 5.39 -6.42 -5.31
C MET A 250 5.12 -4.91 -5.14
N TRP A 251 6.05 -4.19 -4.52
CA TRP A 251 5.95 -2.76 -4.26
C TRP A 251 6.33 -1.90 -5.46
N HIS A 252 5.53 -0.86 -5.70
CA HIS A 252 5.72 0.18 -6.70
C HIS A 252 5.59 1.56 -6.03
N VAL A 253 6.71 2.17 -5.64
CA VAL A 253 6.73 3.41 -4.86
C VAL A 253 7.03 4.60 -5.77
N PHE A 254 6.09 5.55 -5.85
CA PHE A 254 6.24 6.76 -6.67
C PHE A 254 7.02 7.83 -5.89
N PRO A 255 8.26 8.16 -6.29
CA PRO A 255 9.10 9.10 -5.55
C PRO A 255 8.70 10.55 -5.76
N ASN A 256 7.94 10.84 -6.83
CA ASN A 256 7.42 12.16 -7.11
C ASN A 256 6.11 12.33 -6.34
N VAL A 257 6.04 13.37 -5.51
CA VAL A 257 4.84 13.67 -4.72
C VAL A 257 3.68 13.97 -5.67
N ARG A 258 2.57 13.25 -5.50
CA ARG A 258 1.42 13.33 -6.41
C ARG A 258 0.72 14.67 -6.36
N ALA A 259 0.28 15.00 -5.16
CA ALA A 259 -0.55 16.14 -4.92
C ALA A 259 -0.15 16.81 -3.62
N VAL A 260 -0.50 18.08 -3.57
CA VAL A 260 -0.09 18.97 -2.52
C VAL A 260 -1.27 19.13 -1.59
N LEU A 261 -1.19 18.49 -0.43
CA LEU A 261 -2.19 18.67 0.60
C LEU A 261 -2.22 20.15 1.02
N SER A 262 -3.40 20.64 1.38
CA SER A 262 -3.46 21.84 2.22
C SER A 262 -3.00 21.47 3.62
N GLU A 263 -2.54 22.45 4.40
CA GLU A 263 -2.20 22.22 5.82
C GLU A 263 -3.41 21.64 6.59
N GLN A 264 -4.62 22.12 6.29
CA GLN A 264 -5.85 21.61 6.90
C GLN A 264 -6.10 20.14 6.54
N GLN A 265 -5.94 19.74 5.27
CA GLN A 265 -6.10 18.34 4.87
C GLN A 265 -5.08 17.43 5.57
N ALA A 266 -3.84 17.89 5.72
CA ALA A 266 -2.82 17.13 6.44
C ALA A 266 -3.18 16.97 7.92
N ILE A 267 -3.70 18.02 8.56
CA ILE A 267 -4.19 17.95 9.96
C ILE A 267 -5.37 16.99 10.08
N ASP A 268 -6.39 17.13 9.23
CA ASP A 268 -7.61 16.32 9.28
C ASP A 268 -7.29 14.83 9.08
N LEU A 269 -6.42 14.51 8.12
CA LEU A 269 -5.97 13.14 7.90
C LEU A 269 -5.13 12.62 9.07
N GLN A 270 -4.17 13.40 9.57
CA GLN A 270 -3.37 12.97 10.73
C GLN A 270 -4.27 12.67 11.94
N LEU A 271 -5.29 13.51 12.19
CA LEU A 271 -6.25 13.30 13.26
C LEU A 271 -7.05 12.02 13.03
N ALA A 272 -7.61 11.84 11.83
CA ALA A 272 -8.40 10.66 11.46
C ALA A 272 -7.60 9.35 11.55
N LEU A 273 -6.34 9.38 11.12
CA LEU A 273 -5.42 8.23 11.14
C LEU A 273 -4.83 7.95 12.52
N SER A 274 -4.83 8.95 13.41
CA SER A 274 -4.31 8.84 14.76
C SER A 274 -5.30 8.33 15.80
N ALA A 275 -6.58 8.20 15.44
CA ALA A 275 -7.65 7.82 16.34
C ALA A 275 -7.76 6.29 16.47
N ALA A 276 -7.23 5.74 17.56
CA ALA A 276 -7.41 4.34 17.93
C ALA A 276 -7.86 4.23 19.40
N THR A 277 -8.58 3.15 19.74
CA THR A 277 -8.77 2.74 21.14
C THR A 277 -7.78 1.67 21.50
N ILE A 278 -7.14 1.83 22.65
CA ILE A 278 -6.34 0.79 23.29
C ILE A 278 -6.91 0.60 24.68
N GLU A 279 -7.30 -0.64 24.99
CA GLU A 279 -7.84 -1.00 26.31
C GLU A 279 -9.02 -0.11 26.75
N GLY A 280 -9.86 0.32 25.80
CA GLY A 280 -11.01 1.20 26.07
C GLY A 280 -10.70 2.68 26.19
N GLN A 281 -9.44 3.11 26.03
CA GLN A 281 -9.05 4.52 26.01
C GLN A 281 -8.77 5.00 24.58
N ALA A 282 -9.45 6.08 24.19
CA ALA A 282 -9.13 6.81 22.97
C ALA A 282 -7.75 7.46 23.12
N VAL A 283 -6.82 7.10 22.25
CA VAL A 283 -5.50 7.73 22.17
C VAL A 283 -5.45 8.56 20.89
N LEU A 284 -5.07 9.83 21.02
CA LEU A 284 -4.88 10.75 19.90
C LEU A 284 -3.39 10.90 19.56
N ASN A 285 -3.08 11.39 18.36
CA ASN A 285 -1.72 11.72 17.89
C ASN A 285 -0.75 10.53 17.76
N ARG A 286 -1.28 9.32 17.54
CA ARG A 286 -0.44 8.20 17.10
C ARG A 286 -0.10 8.30 15.63
N LEU A 287 1.10 7.83 15.31
CA LEU A 287 1.44 7.46 13.95
C LEU A 287 0.73 6.15 13.62
N ASN A 288 0.35 5.97 12.37
CA ASN A 288 -0.19 4.71 11.87
C ASN A 288 0.74 4.06 10.83
N ASN A 289 2.04 4.37 10.90
CA ASN A 289 3.06 3.78 10.04
C ASN A 289 3.95 2.80 10.81
N ARG A 290 4.54 1.88 10.07
CA ARG A 290 5.63 1.00 10.48
C ARG A 290 6.96 1.67 10.18
N VAL A 291 7.95 1.45 11.05
CA VAL A 291 9.31 1.91 10.80
C VAL A 291 9.92 1.25 9.57
N VAL A 292 10.82 1.96 8.89
CA VAL A 292 11.62 1.39 7.80
C VAL A 292 12.40 0.16 8.26
N GLN A 293 12.37 -0.85 7.40
CA GLN A 293 13.02 -2.13 7.59
C GLN A 293 14.36 -2.17 6.84
N PRO A 294 15.32 -3.00 7.27
CA PRO A 294 16.56 -3.20 6.55
C PRO A 294 16.30 -3.62 5.10
N ARG A 295 16.93 -2.93 4.15
CA ARG A 295 16.86 -3.32 2.73
C ARG A 295 17.45 -4.72 2.51
N ASN A 296 18.45 -5.11 3.30
CA ASN A 296 19.26 -6.32 3.12
C ASN A 296 19.78 -6.40 1.68
N ASP A 297 19.74 -7.58 1.06
CA ASP A 297 20.32 -7.82 -0.27
C ASP A 297 19.33 -7.55 -1.43
N ARG A 298 18.15 -6.97 -1.14
CA ARG A 298 17.13 -6.74 -2.16
C ARG A 298 17.58 -5.70 -3.18
N ASN A 299 17.39 -6.01 -4.46
CA ASN A 299 17.49 -5.02 -5.53
C ASN A 299 16.28 -4.07 -5.53
N VAL A 300 16.54 -2.81 -5.85
CA VAL A 300 15.53 -1.77 -6.11
C VAL A 300 15.74 -1.25 -7.52
N PHE A 301 14.69 -1.34 -8.34
CA PHE A 301 14.73 -0.86 -9.72
C PHE A 301 14.02 0.49 -9.87
N ALA A 302 14.31 1.21 -10.95
CA ALA A 302 13.55 2.39 -11.34
C ALA A 302 12.87 2.19 -12.70
N ALA A 303 11.58 2.47 -12.75
CA ALA A 303 10.92 2.93 -13.96
C ALA A 303 11.03 4.46 -14.01
N CYS A 304 11.46 5.02 -15.14
CA CYS A 304 11.54 6.48 -15.33
C CYS A 304 10.63 6.88 -16.47
N ALA A 305 9.88 7.99 -16.33
CA ALA A 305 9.14 8.57 -17.44
C ALA A 305 10.05 8.69 -18.69
N THR A 306 9.52 8.37 -19.86
CA THR A 306 10.25 8.60 -21.12
C THR A 306 10.37 10.10 -21.34
N SER A 307 11.59 10.59 -21.51
CA SER A 307 11.89 11.97 -21.96
C SER A 307 11.25 12.27 -23.30
#